data_AF-A0A354XWP7-F1
#
_entry.id   AF-A0A354XWP7-F1
#
_cell.length_a   1.000
_cell.length_b   1.000
_cell.length_c   1.000
_cell.angle_alpha   90.00
_cell.angle_beta   90.00
_cell.angle_gamma   90.00
#
_symmetry.space_group_name_H-M   'P 1'
#
loop_
_entity.id
_entity.type
_entity.pdbx_description
1 polymer ?
#
loop_
_entity_poly.entity_id
_entity_poly.type
_entity_poly.pdbx_seq_one_letter_code
_entity_poly.pdbx_strand_id
1 'polypeptide(L)' 'VGAQGGSLEEVCRYGMNTACGLLVNSSRSIIYADSTETFAEAAGKEARKLQVEMAEMLVKYL' A
#
# COMPACT_ATOMS: atom_id res chain seq x y z
N VAL A 1 2.12 -6.13 -3.40
CA VAL A 1 1.43 -5.91 -2.11
C VAL A 1 -0.07 -5.87 -2.39
N GLY A 2 -0.90 -6.57 -1.61
CA GLY A 2 -2.36 -6.69 -1.86
C GLY A 2 -2.80 -8.11 -2.20
N ALA A 3 -3.96 -8.26 -2.87
CA ALA A 3 -4.76 -9.49 -3.01
C ALA A 3 -4.06 -10.80 -3.47
N GLN A 4 -2.80 -10.73 -3.89
CA GLN A 4 -1.96 -11.89 -4.24
C GLN A 4 -0.96 -12.28 -3.14
N GLY A 5 -1.14 -11.78 -1.90
CA GLY A 5 -0.42 -12.25 -0.72
C GLY A 5 0.97 -11.68 -0.48
N GLY A 6 1.40 -10.66 -1.24
CA GLY A 6 2.66 -9.96 -0.95
C GLY A 6 2.52 -9.03 0.25
N SER A 7 3.33 -9.24 1.29
CA SER A 7 3.37 -8.40 2.49
C SER A 7 4.10 -7.09 2.21
N LEU A 8 3.48 -5.95 2.55
CA LEU A 8 4.16 -4.64 2.48
C LEU A 8 5.40 -4.64 3.38
N GLU A 9 5.27 -5.22 4.58
CA GLU A 9 6.33 -5.30 5.56
C GLU A 9 7.54 -6.08 5.05
N GLU A 10 7.35 -7.22 4.40
CA GLU A 10 8.48 -7.99 3.85
C GLU A 10 9.19 -7.25 2.72
N VAL A 11 8.42 -6.57 1.86
CA VAL A 11 8.97 -5.73 0.79
C VAL A 11 9.79 -4.58 1.38
N CYS A 12 9.30 -3.92 2.43
CA CYS A 12 10.02 -2.84 3.08
C CYS A 12 11.27 -3.35 3.81
N ARG A 13 11.14 -4.41 4.61
CA ARG A 13 12.22 -5.00 5.41
C ARG A 13 13.42 -5.42 4.58
N TYR A 14 13.19 -6.01 3.40
CA TYR A 14 14.26 -6.57 2.58
C TYR A 14 14.60 -5.70 1.35
N GLY A 15 13.71 -4.79 0.96
CA GLY A 15 13.86 -3.97 -0.24
C GLY A 15 14.26 -2.52 0.02
N MET A 16 14.11 -1.99 1.23
CA MET A 16 14.49 -0.60 1.52
C MET A 16 16.01 -0.40 1.55
N ASN A 17 16.44 0.79 1.16
CA ASN A 17 17.79 1.29 1.40
C ASN A 17 17.75 2.54 2.31
N THR A 18 18.90 3.17 2.56
CA THR A 18 19.03 4.37 3.42
C THR A 18 18.26 5.60 2.90
N ALA A 19 17.69 5.54 1.70
CA ALA A 19 16.85 6.56 1.09
C ALA A 19 15.44 6.02 0.76
N CYS A 20 14.97 4.99 1.47
CA CYS A 20 13.78 4.18 1.18
C CYS A 20 13.93 3.36 -0.11
N GLY A 21 14.11 4.00 -1.27
CA GLY A 21 14.48 3.31 -2.52
C GLY A 21 13.41 2.38 -3.13
N LEU A 22 12.16 2.44 -2.67
CA LEU A 22 11.08 1.56 -3.12
C LEU A 22 9.92 2.31 -3.77
N LEU A 23 9.41 1.75 -4.88
CA LEU A 23 8.14 2.15 -5.50
C LEU A 23 7.16 0.98 -5.43
N VAL A 24 6.17 1.07 -4.54
CA VAL A 24 5.18 0.03 -4.32
C VAL A 24 3.92 0.31 -5.13
N ASN A 25 3.50 -0.65 -5.96
CA ASN A 25 2.24 -0.57 -6.69
C ASN A 25 1.12 -1.36 -5.98
N SER A 26 -0.07 -0.76 -5.89
CA SER A 26 -1.31 -1.38 -5.41
C SER A 26 -2.49 -0.88 -6.26
N SER A 27 -2.79 -1.60 -7.34
CA SER A 27 -3.84 -1.16 -8.29
C SER A 27 -5.19 -1.81 -7.99
N ARG A 28 -5.33 -3.13 -8.14
CA ARG A 28 -6.65 -3.80 -8.12
C ARG A 28 -7.39 -3.66 -6.80
N SER A 29 -6.69 -3.74 -5.66
CA SER A 29 -7.28 -3.57 -4.33
C SER A 29 -7.81 -2.16 -4.08
N ILE A 30 -7.32 -1.15 -4.81
CA ILE A 30 -7.79 0.23 -4.71
C ILE A 30 -8.88 0.50 -5.76
N ILE A 31 -8.63 0.18 -7.03
CA ILE A 31 -9.54 0.45 -8.15
C ILE A 31 -10.84 -0.34 -8.02
N TYR A 32 -10.78 -1.57 -7.51
CA TYR A 32 -11.94 -2.46 -7.36
C TYR A 32 -12.36 -2.63 -5.90
N ALA A 33 -12.07 -1.64 -5.04
CA ALA A 33 -12.51 -1.63 -3.65
C ALA A 33 -14.04 -1.60 -3.51
N ASP A 34 -14.73 -1.07 -4.51
CA ASP A 34 -16.19 -1.00 -4.62
C ASP A 34 -16.55 -0.95 -6.12
N SER A 35 -17.70 -1.53 -6.47
CA SER A 35 -18.25 -1.60 -7.83
C SER A 35 -19.51 -0.76 -8.02
N THR A 36 -19.92 -0.01 -7.00
CA THR A 36 -21.10 0.86 -7.01
C THR A 36 -20.74 2.31 -7.37
N GLU A 37 -21.73 3.19 -7.40
CA GLU A 37 -21.53 4.63 -7.68
C GLU A 37 -20.66 5.34 -6.62
N THR A 38 -20.47 4.75 -5.43
CA THR A 38 -19.62 5.29 -4.36
C THR A 38 -18.15 4.88 -4.46
N PHE A 39 -17.73 4.28 -5.59
CA PHE A 39 -16.39 3.71 -5.74
C PHE A 39 -15.24 4.68 -5.41
N ALA A 40 -15.41 5.97 -5.68
CA ALA A 40 -14.38 6.98 -5.43
C ALA A 40 -14.05 7.10 -3.93
N GLU A 41 -15.05 7.02 -3.05
CA GLU A 41 -14.84 7.07 -1.60
C GLU A 41 -14.15 5.80 -1.10
N ALA A 42 -14.57 4.63 -1.60
CA ALA A 42 -13.97 3.34 -1.25
C ALA A 42 -12.50 3.26 -1.70
N ALA A 43 -12.22 3.65 -2.95
CA ALA A 43 -10.85 3.73 -3.48
C ALA A 43 -9.98 4.69 -2.65
N GLY A 44 -10.52 5.86 -2.28
CA GLY A 44 -9.83 6.81 -1.41
C GLY A 44 -9.53 6.25 -0.02
N LYS A 45 -10.45 5.49 0.59
CA LYS A 45 -10.25 4.82 1.88
C LYS A 45 -9.16 3.75 1.79
N GLU A 46 -9.18 2.90 0.76
CA GLU A 46 -8.15 1.86 0.58
C GLU A 46 -6.77 2.46 0.29
N ALA A 47 -6.70 3.52 -0.52
CA ALA A 47 -5.46 4.26 -0.75
C ALA A 47 -4.90 4.86 0.55
N ARG A 48 -5.76 5.47 1.37
CA ARG A 48 -5.36 6.04 2.68
C ARG A 48 -4.86 4.96 3.63
N LYS A 49 -5.56 3.83 3.72
CA LYS A 49 -5.16 2.70 4.56
C LYS A 49 -3.76 2.21 4.21
N LEU A 50 -3.50 1.99 2.91
CA LEU A 50 -2.18 1.57 2.45
C LEU A 50 -1.10 2.64 2.73
N GLN A 51 -1.42 3.92 2.55
CA GLN A 51 -0.49 5.01 2.84
C GLN A 51 -0.10 5.07 4.32
N VAL A 52 -1.04 4.81 5.24
CA VAL A 52 -0.77 4.74 6.69
C VAL A 52 0.18 3.57 7.00
N GLU A 53 -0.10 2.39 6.44
CA GLU A 53 0.78 1.22 6.59
C GLU A 53 2.20 1.50 6.05
N MET A 54 2.30 2.17 4.91
CA MET A 54 3.61 2.61 4.35
C MET A 54 4.34 3.59 5.28
N ALA A 55 3.63 4.51 5.93
CA ALA A 55 4.23 5.44 6.88
C ALA A 55 4.80 4.72 8.11
N GLU A 56 4.10 3.70 8.60
CA GLU A 56 4.61 2.84 9.68
C GLU A 56 5.87 2.08 9.26
N MET A 57 5.94 1.59 8.01
CA MET A 57 7.12 0.92 7.49
C MET A 57 8.33 1.86 7.38
N LEU A 58 8.13 3.12 7.00
CA LEU A 58 9.19 4.13 7.00
C LEU A 58 9.75 4.33 8.41
N VAL A 59 8.89 4.49 9.42
CA VAL A 59 9.35 4.63 10.82
C VAL A 59 10.10 3.38 11.31
N LYS A 60 9.72 2.20 10.82
CA LYS A 60 10.27 0.92 11.28
C LYS A 60 11.60 0.54 10.61
N TYR A 61 11.79 0.89 9.34
CA TYR A 61 12.89 0.35 8.51
C TYR A 61 13.76 1.40 7.81
N LEU A 62 13.41 2.69 7.86
CA LEU A 62 14.23 3.78 7.33
C LEU A 62 14.93 4.54 8.46
#